data_AF-A0A7C6QE39-F1
#
_entry.id   AF-A0A7C6QE39-F1
#
_cell.length_a   1.000
_cell.length_b   1.000
_cell.length_c   1.000
_cell.angle_alpha   90.00
_cell.angle_beta   90.00
_cell.angle_gamma   90.00
#
_symmetry.space_group_name_H-M   'P 1'
#
loop_
_entity.id
_entity.type
_entity.pdbx_description
1 polymer ?
#
loop_
_entity_poly.entity_id
_entity_poly.type
_entity_poly.pdbx_seq_one_letter_code
_entity_poly.pdbx_strand_id
1 'polypeptide(L)'
;MKTTLGLFVLLLLVGCSSPKEQDPTEEINQEIVSGNFTRATELIDSLVVGGELNETQEYALRFTRDSLHRVRLDFNQTKDEIIGWIERNRLLTPSDSLLDAWEQSKALEFRIIDGKKLYFRNAAPNIFRVNASARELTSAIAPSSDTPRDSLLIEDFNRKTKSGTKGRYLLPAKTMRASYTLTVNADAVPDGEIVKVWLPFPRKDIGRQTEVRLLSTSQPDYILSGDQTEHTSIYMEQKAERGKPAVFKAEFMFTSQGEWFDLSEIEVKPYNQQNELYKTYTSERPPHIRFTQKVMGLTDSITQGAQTPVETLQAVYRYIAANFPWASALEYSTITNIPEYVIENHKGDCGQVTLLMITMLRYKGIPARWQSGWMTHPGEVNLHDWAEVYFEGTGWVPVDISFGRGGTIPIRPGREFFMSGIDSYRLYINSGFSGKFYPEKRHPRSETVDFQRGEVESDRWNLYFDQWKYKMELSYQ
;
A
#
# COMPACT_ATOMS: atom_id res chain seq x y z
N MET A 1 22.77 -14.81 3.27
CA MET A 1 22.19 -14.63 1.92
C MET A 1 21.76 -13.18 1.75
N LYS A 2 22.46 -12.42 0.90
CA LYS A 2 22.09 -11.05 0.54
C LYS A 2 20.87 -11.13 -0.39
N THR A 3 19.66 -11.07 0.15
CA THR A 3 18.46 -10.85 -0.66
C THR A 3 18.42 -9.35 -0.97
N THR A 4 19.15 -8.95 -2.01
CA THR A 4 19.16 -7.59 -2.54
C THR A 4 17.92 -7.39 -3.39
N LEU A 5 16.78 -7.13 -2.74
CA LEU A 5 15.70 -6.38 -3.37
C LEU A 5 16.13 -4.90 -3.34
N GLY A 6 17.18 -4.61 -4.10
CA GLY A 6 17.77 -3.29 -4.23
C GLY A 6 16.89 -2.41 -5.10
N LEU A 7 16.85 -1.12 -4.77
CA LEU A 7 16.38 -0.11 -5.69
C LEU A 7 17.37 -0.08 -6.88
N PHE A 8 16.90 -0.37 -8.09
CA PHE A 8 17.75 -0.34 -9.29
C PHE A 8 17.36 0.85 -10.16
N VAL A 9 18.36 1.59 -10.62
CA VAL A 9 18.21 2.56 -11.71
C VAL A 9 18.13 1.75 -13.02
N LEU A 10 16.94 1.64 -13.61
CA LEU A 10 16.77 1.13 -14.97
C LEU A 10 16.96 2.28 -15.98
N LEU A 11 18.18 2.48 -16.46
CA LEU A 11 18.47 3.33 -17.61
C LEU A 11 19.49 2.62 -18.51
N LEU A 12 19.23 2.59 -19.82
CA LEU A 12 20.22 2.22 -20.83
C LEU A 12 20.85 3.52 -21.35
N LEU A 13 22.07 3.83 -20.92
CA LEU A 13 22.89 4.88 -21.53
C LEU A 13 23.55 4.30 -22.78
N VAL A 14 22.93 4.49 -23.96
CA VAL A 14 23.60 4.19 -25.24
C VAL A 14 24.47 5.39 -25.61
N GLY A 15 25.68 5.45 -25.05
CA GLY A 15 26.73 6.37 -25.46
C GLY A 15 27.62 5.74 -26.54
N CYS A 16 27.92 6.48 -27.61
CA CYS A 16 28.82 6.04 -28.66
C CYS A 16 30.25 5.79 -28.12
N SER A 17 30.84 4.70 -28.61
CA SER A 17 32.10 4.08 -28.22
C SER A 17 33.30 5.01 -28.00
N SER A 18 33.89 4.93 -26.79
CA SER A 18 35.31 5.15 -26.45
C SER A 18 35.67 4.31 -25.20
N PRO A 19 36.94 3.96 -24.95
CA PRO A 19 37.28 2.74 -24.21
C PRO A 19 37.18 2.86 -22.68
N LYS A 20 36.47 1.91 -22.05
CA LYS A 20 36.53 1.54 -20.62
C LYS A 20 36.18 2.61 -19.57
N GLU A 21 35.35 3.60 -19.87
CA GLU A 21 34.60 4.28 -18.80
C GLU A 21 33.41 3.41 -18.40
N GLN A 22 33.36 3.03 -17.11
CA GLN A 22 32.26 2.26 -16.54
C GLN A 22 30.99 3.12 -16.62
N ASP A 23 29.87 2.53 -17.09
CA ASP A 23 28.59 3.24 -17.17
C ASP A 23 28.27 3.88 -15.80
N PRO A 24 28.13 5.22 -15.71
CA PRO A 24 27.88 5.89 -14.43
C PRO A 24 26.65 5.36 -13.69
N THR A 25 25.65 4.84 -14.43
CA THR A 25 24.46 4.21 -13.85
C THR A 25 24.79 2.88 -13.18
N GLU A 26 25.72 2.12 -13.75
CA GLU A 26 26.20 0.85 -13.21
C GLU A 26 27.00 1.08 -11.92
N GLU A 27 27.86 2.10 -11.86
CA GLU A 27 28.56 2.48 -10.63
C GLU A 27 27.55 2.86 -9.52
N ILE A 28 26.56 3.71 -9.84
CA ILE A 28 25.49 4.09 -8.89
C ILE A 28 24.77 2.84 -8.37
N ASN A 29 24.36 1.93 -9.24
CA ASN A 29 23.68 0.70 -8.85
C ASN A 29 24.55 -0.17 -7.93
N GLN A 30 25.84 -0.29 -8.20
CA GLN A 30 26.79 -1.04 -7.37
C GLN A 30 26.92 -0.42 -5.97
N GLU A 31 26.99 0.90 -5.88
CA GLU A 31 27.04 1.62 -4.59
C GLU A 31 25.74 1.43 -3.80
N ILE A 32 24.57 1.52 -4.46
CA ILE A 32 23.26 1.28 -3.81
C ILE A 32 23.16 -0.16 -3.29
N VAL A 33 23.52 -1.15 -4.11
CA VAL A 33 23.50 -2.57 -3.73
C VAL A 33 24.46 -2.86 -2.57
N SER A 34 25.59 -2.14 -2.52
CA SER A 34 26.57 -2.24 -1.42
C SER A 34 26.15 -1.49 -0.15
N GLY A 35 25.10 -0.68 -0.23
CA GLY A 35 24.59 0.13 0.89
C GLY A 35 25.28 1.49 1.04
N ASN A 36 26.15 1.88 0.11
CA ASN A 36 26.92 3.13 0.13
C ASN A 36 26.09 4.31 -0.40
N PHE A 37 24.99 4.60 0.28
CA PHE A 37 23.99 5.57 -0.17
C PHE A 37 24.53 6.99 -0.26
N THR A 38 25.52 7.35 0.57
CA THR A 38 26.16 8.67 0.50
C THR A 38 26.90 8.83 -0.82
N ARG A 39 27.74 7.85 -1.16
CA ARG A 39 28.49 7.81 -2.43
C ARG A 39 27.56 7.78 -3.64
N ALA A 40 26.52 6.93 -3.60
CA ALA A 40 25.52 6.89 -4.66
C ALA A 40 24.82 8.24 -4.86
N THR A 41 24.50 8.95 -3.78
CA THR A 41 23.87 10.29 -3.84
C THR A 41 24.82 11.31 -4.47
N GLU A 42 26.10 11.32 -4.09
CA GLU A 42 27.12 12.22 -4.66
C GLU A 42 27.31 11.98 -6.16
N LEU A 43 27.33 10.71 -6.59
CA LEU A 43 27.39 10.33 -8.00
C LEU A 43 26.17 10.84 -8.78
N ILE A 44 24.97 10.62 -8.24
CA ILE A 44 23.73 11.12 -8.85
C ILE A 44 23.75 12.65 -8.95
N ASP A 45 24.10 13.36 -7.87
CA ASP A 45 24.13 14.82 -7.86
C ASP A 45 25.15 15.37 -8.88
N SER A 46 26.30 14.72 -9.02
CA SER A 46 27.31 15.08 -10.02
C SER A 46 26.80 14.93 -11.46
N LEU A 47 26.10 13.84 -11.77
CA LEU A 47 25.52 13.62 -13.10
C LEU A 47 24.40 14.61 -13.41
N VAL A 48 23.53 14.89 -12.43
CA VAL A 48 22.41 15.83 -12.59
C VAL A 48 22.92 17.26 -12.80
N VAL A 49 23.98 17.68 -12.11
CA VAL A 49 24.62 19.00 -12.30
C VAL A 49 25.38 19.09 -13.62
N GLY A 50 25.95 17.98 -14.10
CA GLY A 50 26.70 17.92 -15.36
C GLY A 50 25.90 18.30 -16.61
N GLY A 51 24.57 18.15 -16.57
CA GLY A 51 23.65 18.68 -17.60
C GLY A 51 23.61 17.91 -18.92
N GLU A 52 24.27 16.75 -19.02
CA GLU A 52 24.28 15.90 -20.22
C GLU A 52 23.11 14.89 -20.29
N LEU A 53 22.15 14.98 -19.36
CA LEU A 53 21.03 14.06 -19.23
C LEU A 53 19.81 14.55 -20.00
N ASN A 54 19.05 13.64 -20.60
CA ASN A 54 17.70 13.94 -21.05
C ASN A 54 16.70 13.96 -19.88
N GLU A 55 15.50 14.50 -20.10
CA GLU A 55 14.47 14.65 -19.06
C GLU A 55 14.10 13.33 -18.37
N THR A 56 14.06 12.22 -19.10
CA THR A 56 13.71 10.90 -18.53
C THR A 56 14.83 10.37 -17.63
N GLN A 57 16.08 10.54 -18.03
CA GLN A 57 17.25 10.14 -17.25
C GLN A 57 17.35 10.98 -15.97
N GLU A 58 17.20 12.30 -16.08
CA GLU A 58 17.22 13.20 -14.94
C GLU A 58 16.09 12.86 -13.95
N TYR A 59 14.87 12.62 -14.45
CA TYR A 59 13.74 12.21 -13.62
C TYR A 59 14.01 10.91 -12.86
N ALA A 60 14.54 9.89 -13.53
CA ALA A 60 14.85 8.60 -12.90
C ALA A 60 15.98 8.70 -11.86
N LEU A 61 17.01 9.50 -12.13
CA LEU A 61 18.10 9.75 -11.18
C LEU A 61 17.62 10.53 -9.95
N ARG A 62 16.80 11.57 -10.15
CA ARG A 62 16.17 12.33 -9.05
C ARG A 62 15.26 11.45 -8.20
N PHE A 63 14.45 10.58 -8.82
CA PHE A 63 13.64 9.61 -8.09
C PHE A 63 14.51 8.65 -7.29
N THR A 64 15.59 8.13 -7.89
CA THR A 64 16.53 7.22 -7.20
C THR A 64 17.14 7.87 -5.98
N ARG A 65 17.66 9.10 -6.12
CA ARG A 65 18.21 9.89 -5.01
C ARG A 65 17.20 10.05 -3.88
N ASP A 66 15.96 10.40 -4.22
CA ASP A 66 14.90 10.56 -3.24
C ASP A 66 14.56 9.24 -2.55
N SER A 67 14.45 8.13 -3.29
CA SER A 67 14.26 6.80 -2.71
C SER A 67 15.38 6.38 -1.75
N LEU A 68 16.64 6.77 -1.98
CA LEU A 68 17.73 6.52 -1.01
C LEU A 68 17.47 7.26 0.31
N HIS A 69 17.01 8.49 0.26
CA HIS A 69 16.59 9.24 1.44
C HIS A 69 15.40 8.57 2.14
N ARG A 70 14.37 8.15 1.40
CA ARG A 70 13.19 7.45 1.93
C ARG A 70 13.58 6.14 2.65
N VAL A 71 14.50 5.36 2.08
CA VAL A 71 15.01 4.14 2.72
C VAL A 71 15.74 4.47 4.04
N ARG A 72 16.47 5.58 4.14
CA ARG A 72 17.08 5.99 5.42
C ARG A 72 16.04 6.34 6.48
N LEU A 73 14.89 6.91 6.09
CA LEU A 73 13.79 7.19 7.01
C LEU A 73 13.10 5.91 7.50
N ASP A 74 13.02 4.87 6.65
CA ASP A 74 12.53 3.55 7.05
C ASP A 74 13.52 2.81 7.94
N PHE A 75 14.82 2.86 7.63
CA PHE A 75 15.87 2.14 8.36
C PHE A 75 16.71 3.11 9.19
N ASN A 76 16.19 3.47 10.35
CA ASN A 76 16.80 4.48 11.23
C ASN A 76 17.04 4.01 12.68
N GLN A 77 16.73 2.75 13.01
CA GLN A 77 16.88 2.24 14.37
C GLN A 77 18.21 1.50 14.56
N THR A 78 18.86 1.72 15.69
CA THR A 78 20.04 1.00 16.14
C THR A 78 19.67 -0.29 16.88
N LYS A 79 20.65 -1.18 17.09
CA LYS A 79 20.47 -2.39 17.90
C LYS A 79 19.98 -2.07 19.32
N ASP A 80 20.55 -1.05 19.95
CA ASP A 80 20.22 -0.66 21.33
C ASP A 80 18.80 -0.11 21.44
N GLU A 81 18.31 0.62 20.42
CA GLU A 81 16.92 1.08 20.37
C GLU A 81 15.93 -0.08 20.21
N ILE A 82 16.26 -1.07 19.39
CA ILE A 82 15.47 -2.30 19.26
C ILE A 82 15.39 -3.04 20.60
N ILE A 83 16.53 -3.29 21.24
CA ILE A 83 16.59 -3.96 22.55
C ILE A 83 15.79 -3.16 23.59
N GLY A 84 16.04 -1.86 23.69
CA GLY A 84 15.35 -1.00 24.63
C GLY A 84 13.84 -0.94 24.41
N TRP A 85 13.37 -1.01 23.16
CA TRP A 85 11.93 -1.14 22.89
C TRP A 85 11.37 -2.46 23.41
N ILE A 86 12.07 -3.57 23.15
CA ILE A 86 11.62 -4.91 23.56
C ILE A 86 11.57 -5.00 25.09
N GLU A 87 12.58 -4.53 25.80
CA GLU A 87 12.60 -4.54 27.26
C GLU A 87 11.44 -3.74 27.84
N ARG A 88 11.18 -2.53 27.32
CA ARG A 88 10.10 -1.66 27.79
C ARG A 88 8.70 -2.22 27.52
N ASN A 89 8.48 -2.89 26.39
CA ASN A 89 7.15 -3.26 25.92
C ASN A 89 6.81 -4.75 26.09
N ARG A 90 7.83 -5.60 26.24
CA ARG A 90 7.71 -7.07 26.25
C ARG A 90 8.38 -7.72 27.44
N LEU A 91 8.99 -6.93 28.35
CA LEU A 91 9.60 -7.43 29.58
C LEU A 91 10.61 -8.57 29.33
N LEU A 92 11.31 -8.48 28.20
CA LEU A 92 12.25 -9.47 27.69
C LEU A 92 13.55 -8.76 27.29
N THR A 93 14.70 -9.26 27.74
CA THR A 93 16.00 -8.86 27.24
C THR A 93 16.51 -9.94 26.27
N PRO A 94 16.50 -9.69 24.94
CA PRO A 94 16.93 -10.68 23.97
C PRO A 94 18.46 -10.86 23.99
N SER A 95 18.93 -12.10 23.85
CA SER A 95 20.36 -12.38 23.64
C SER A 95 20.76 -12.09 22.18
N ASP A 96 22.06 -11.94 21.93
CA ASP A 96 22.59 -11.75 20.56
C ASP A 96 22.19 -12.89 19.62
N SER A 97 22.25 -14.13 20.10
CA SER A 97 21.82 -15.31 19.34
C SER A 97 20.33 -15.26 18.97
N LEU A 98 19.48 -14.73 19.87
CA LEU A 98 18.05 -14.57 19.59
C LEU A 98 17.80 -13.48 18.53
N LEU A 99 18.52 -12.35 18.62
CA LEU A 99 18.46 -11.30 17.60
C LEU A 99 18.90 -11.84 16.23
N ASP A 100 20.02 -12.58 16.18
CA ASP A 100 20.51 -13.19 14.95
C ASP A 100 19.51 -14.20 14.36
N ALA A 101 18.81 -14.98 15.20
CA ALA A 101 17.76 -15.88 14.75
C ALA A 101 16.55 -15.11 14.16
N TRP A 102 16.16 -13.98 14.76
CA TRP A 102 15.12 -13.13 14.20
C TRP A 102 15.55 -12.43 12.90
N GLU A 103 16.83 -12.07 12.76
CA GLU A 103 17.39 -11.55 11.50
C GLU A 103 17.37 -12.60 10.39
N GLN A 104 17.81 -13.82 10.69
CA GLN A 104 17.87 -14.94 9.73
C GLN A 104 16.48 -15.35 9.26
N SER A 105 15.49 -15.35 10.17
CA SER A 105 14.09 -15.65 9.86
C SER A 105 13.32 -14.49 9.23
N LYS A 106 13.95 -13.32 9.02
CA LYS A 106 13.33 -12.08 8.50
C LYS A 106 12.26 -11.45 9.40
N ALA A 107 12.10 -11.95 10.64
CA ALA A 107 11.23 -11.35 11.64
C ALA A 107 11.78 -9.98 12.11
N LEU A 108 13.10 -9.85 12.23
CA LEU A 108 13.82 -8.61 12.52
C LEU A 108 14.50 -8.11 11.24
N GLU A 109 13.94 -7.05 10.66
CA GLU A 109 14.39 -6.55 9.37
C GLU A 109 15.41 -5.42 9.50
N PHE A 110 16.49 -5.51 8.73
CA PHE A 110 17.59 -4.55 8.76
C PHE A 110 18.18 -4.31 7.37
N ARG A 111 18.94 -3.23 7.24
CA ARG A 111 19.82 -2.95 6.10
C ARG A 111 21.19 -2.48 6.59
N ILE A 112 22.20 -2.63 5.74
CA ILE A 112 23.49 -1.95 5.90
C ILE A 112 23.43 -0.67 5.08
N ILE A 113 23.61 0.48 5.72
CA ILE A 113 23.61 1.80 5.08
C ILE A 113 24.87 2.54 5.54
N ASP A 114 25.73 2.89 4.59
CA ASP A 114 27.05 3.49 4.78
C ASP A 114 27.87 2.77 5.86
N GLY A 115 27.93 1.43 5.77
CA GLY A 115 28.65 0.57 6.71
C GLY A 115 27.96 0.37 8.07
N LYS A 116 26.80 0.97 8.34
CA LYS A 116 26.06 0.81 9.59
C LYS A 116 24.88 -0.14 9.43
N LYS A 117 24.73 -1.11 10.35
CA LYS A 117 23.52 -1.93 10.45
C LYS A 117 22.41 -1.12 11.10
N LEU A 118 21.34 -0.86 10.35
CA LEU A 118 20.16 -0.13 10.81
C LEU A 118 18.92 -0.99 10.61
N TYR A 119 18.05 -1.00 11.62
CA TYR A 119 16.80 -1.74 11.63
C TYR A 119 15.66 -0.86 11.14
N PHE A 120 14.66 -1.51 10.54
CA PHE A 120 13.42 -0.85 10.15
C PHE A 120 12.74 -0.22 11.38
N ARG A 121 12.17 0.98 11.21
CA ARG A 121 11.53 1.77 12.28
C ARG A 121 10.49 1.00 13.09
N ASN A 122 9.79 0.05 12.46
CA ASN A 122 8.81 -0.83 13.11
C ASN A 122 9.27 -2.28 13.26
N ALA A 123 10.58 -2.56 13.19
CA ALA A 123 11.11 -3.93 13.25
C ALA A 123 10.81 -4.61 14.60
N ALA A 124 11.01 -3.91 15.72
CA ALA A 124 10.78 -4.45 17.06
C ALA A 124 9.32 -4.91 17.30
N PRO A 125 8.28 -4.10 17.06
CA PRO A 125 6.90 -4.57 17.17
C PRO A 125 6.56 -5.65 16.13
N ASN A 126 7.15 -5.61 14.93
CA ASN A 126 6.90 -6.60 13.89
C ASN A 126 7.36 -8.01 14.27
N ILE A 127 8.45 -8.17 15.03
CA ILE A 127 8.88 -9.48 15.56
C ILE A 127 7.69 -10.22 16.21
N PHE A 128 7.00 -9.55 17.14
CA PHE A 128 5.90 -10.14 17.90
C PHE A 128 4.59 -10.25 17.11
N ARG A 129 4.48 -9.63 15.94
CA ARG A 129 3.34 -9.79 15.03
C ARG A 129 3.49 -11.04 14.17
N VAL A 130 4.70 -11.31 13.70
CA VAL A 130 4.96 -12.35 12.69
C VAL A 130 5.56 -13.64 13.27
N ASN A 131 6.20 -13.58 14.44
CA ASN A 131 6.86 -14.73 15.04
C ASN A 131 6.09 -15.23 16.27
N ALA A 132 5.48 -16.41 16.14
CA ALA A 132 4.70 -17.01 17.23
C ALA A 132 5.56 -17.35 18.45
N SER A 133 6.74 -17.94 18.26
CA SER A 133 7.66 -18.27 19.35
C SER A 133 8.14 -17.02 20.09
N ALA A 134 8.32 -15.89 19.41
CA ALA A 134 8.65 -14.63 20.09
C ALA A 134 7.54 -14.18 21.05
N ARG A 135 6.25 -14.44 20.73
CA ARG A 135 5.13 -14.13 21.64
C ARG A 135 5.13 -15.01 22.89
N GLU A 136 5.64 -16.23 22.79
CA GLU A 136 5.74 -17.17 23.93
C GLU A 136 6.84 -16.79 24.93
N LEU A 137 7.82 -15.98 24.49
CA LEU A 137 8.94 -15.52 25.34
C LEU A 137 8.58 -14.36 26.29
N THR A 138 7.39 -13.78 26.16
CA THR A 138 6.96 -12.59 26.91
C THR A 138 5.73 -12.89 27.74
N SER A 139 5.71 -12.41 28.99
CA SER A 139 4.51 -12.43 29.86
C SER A 139 3.59 -11.22 29.65
N ALA A 140 3.99 -10.24 28.83
CA ALA A 140 3.15 -9.09 28.50
C ALA A 140 1.88 -9.53 27.77
N ILE A 141 0.72 -9.09 28.27
CA ILE A 141 -0.59 -9.38 27.70
C ILE A 141 -0.64 -8.79 26.28
N ALA A 142 -0.95 -9.62 25.29
CA ALA A 142 -1.24 -9.15 23.95
C ALA A 142 -2.51 -8.28 24.00
N PRO A 143 -2.58 -7.14 23.28
CA PRO A 143 -3.80 -6.36 23.18
C PRO A 143 -4.98 -7.26 22.80
N SER A 144 -6.12 -7.12 23.49
CA SER A 144 -7.30 -7.95 23.26
C SER A 144 -7.76 -7.84 21.81
N SER A 145 -8.13 -8.98 21.22
CA SER A 145 -8.64 -9.08 19.84
C SER A 145 -10.08 -8.61 19.66
N ASP A 146 -10.76 -8.19 20.73
CA ASP A 146 -12.11 -7.60 20.68
C ASP A 146 -12.02 -6.26 19.95
N THR A 147 -11.99 -6.37 18.64
CA THR A 147 -11.85 -5.24 17.76
C THR A 147 -13.28 -4.76 17.49
N PRO A 148 -13.67 -3.51 17.80
CA PRO A 148 -15.02 -2.99 17.59
C PRO A 148 -15.61 -3.30 16.21
N ARG A 149 -14.76 -3.42 15.18
CA ARG A 149 -15.12 -3.84 13.81
C ARG A 149 -15.84 -5.18 13.71
N ASP A 150 -15.49 -6.19 14.51
CA ASP A 150 -16.09 -7.53 14.36
C ASP A 150 -17.53 -7.53 14.84
N SER A 151 -17.80 -6.84 15.95
CA SER A 151 -19.16 -6.61 16.46
C SER A 151 -20.02 -5.86 15.45
N LEU A 152 -19.47 -4.82 14.83
CA LEU A 152 -20.16 -4.05 13.77
C LEU A 152 -20.49 -4.92 12.56
N LEU A 153 -19.55 -5.78 12.12
CA LEU A 153 -19.80 -6.71 11.04
C LEU A 153 -20.90 -7.70 11.38
N ILE A 154 -20.90 -8.28 12.59
CA ILE A 154 -21.94 -9.24 13.02
C ILE A 154 -23.33 -8.56 12.96
N GLU A 155 -23.45 -7.36 13.52
CA GLU A 155 -24.70 -6.59 13.52
C GLU A 155 -25.18 -6.29 12.10
N ASP A 156 -24.30 -5.77 11.25
CA ASP A 156 -24.62 -5.42 9.87
C ASP A 156 -24.94 -6.66 9.02
N PHE A 157 -24.23 -7.77 9.23
CA PHE A 157 -24.46 -9.03 8.53
C PHE A 157 -25.82 -9.64 8.85
N ASN A 158 -26.29 -9.50 10.10
CA ASN A 158 -27.61 -9.96 10.51
C ASN A 158 -28.75 -9.11 9.93
N ARG A 159 -28.46 -7.88 9.51
CA ARG A 159 -29.43 -6.97 8.86
C ARG A 159 -29.30 -6.92 7.34
N LYS A 160 -28.48 -7.78 6.74
CA LYS A 160 -28.27 -7.80 5.29
C LYS A 160 -29.56 -8.08 4.53
N THR A 161 -29.72 -7.45 3.37
CA THR A 161 -30.86 -7.64 2.47
C THR A 161 -30.41 -8.30 1.17
N LYS A 162 -31.31 -9.03 0.50
CA LYS A 162 -31.02 -9.60 -0.83
C LYS A 162 -30.97 -8.48 -1.87
N SER A 163 -30.03 -8.57 -2.80
CA SER A 163 -30.00 -7.71 -3.99
C SER A 163 -30.69 -8.40 -5.19
N GLY A 164 -30.75 -7.71 -6.33
CA GLY A 164 -31.20 -8.31 -7.60
C GLY A 164 -30.20 -9.29 -8.23
N THR A 165 -28.94 -9.32 -7.77
CA THR A 165 -27.92 -10.24 -8.24
C THR A 165 -27.95 -11.51 -7.39
N LYS A 166 -28.00 -12.70 -8.02
CA LYS A 166 -28.02 -13.99 -7.33
C LYS A 166 -26.80 -14.14 -6.40
N GLY A 167 -27.02 -14.63 -5.18
CA GLY A 167 -25.98 -14.80 -4.18
C GLY A 167 -25.46 -13.50 -3.54
N ARG A 168 -25.88 -12.32 -4.00
CA ARG A 168 -25.40 -11.02 -3.49
C ARG A 168 -26.37 -10.42 -2.47
N TYR A 169 -25.81 -10.04 -1.33
CA TYR A 169 -26.49 -9.41 -0.20
C TYR A 169 -25.88 -8.04 0.09
N LEU A 170 -26.71 -7.06 0.43
CA LEU A 170 -26.28 -5.71 0.81
C LEU A 170 -26.31 -5.57 2.33
N LEU A 171 -25.26 -5.02 2.91
CA LEU A 171 -25.23 -4.64 4.33
C LEU A 171 -25.86 -3.23 4.51
N PRO A 172 -26.25 -2.85 5.74
CA PRO A 172 -26.73 -1.50 6.04
C PRO A 172 -25.74 -0.42 5.62
N ALA A 173 -26.20 0.58 4.88
CA ALA A 173 -25.38 1.72 4.50
C ALA A 173 -25.02 2.59 5.72
N LYS A 174 -23.84 3.23 5.67
CA LYS A 174 -23.34 4.14 6.70
C LYS A 174 -22.99 5.45 6.03
N THR A 175 -23.53 6.56 6.54
CA THR A 175 -23.20 7.90 6.06
C THR A 175 -22.21 8.54 7.01
N MET A 176 -21.10 9.02 6.46
CA MET A 176 -20.03 9.64 7.24
C MET A 176 -19.69 11.00 6.67
N ARG A 177 -19.36 11.91 7.57
CA ARG A 177 -18.71 13.18 7.24
C ARG A 177 -17.25 13.09 7.65
N ALA A 178 -16.36 13.39 6.72
CA ALA A 178 -14.92 13.43 6.91
C ALA A 178 -14.41 14.87 6.96
N SER A 179 -13.43 15.10 7.82
CA SER A 179 -12.58 16.29 7.83
C SER A 179 -11.14 15.83 7.64
N TYR A 180 -10.57 16.15 6.49
CA TYR A 180 -9.19 15.84 6.16
C TYR A 180 -8.33 17.09 6.25
N THR A 181 -7.22 17.02 6.98
CA THR A 181 -6.25 18.12 7.09
C THR A 181 -4.88 17.62 6.70
N LEU A 182 -4.19 18.33 5.81
CA LEU A 182 -2.77 18.17 5.50
C LEU A 182 -2.03 19.42 5.97
N THR A 183 -0.91 19.23 6.65
CA THR A 183 -0.07 20.32 7.17
C THR A 183 1.37 20.12 6.71
N VAL A 184 1.84 21.02 5.87
CA VAL A 184 3.25 21.11 5.47
C VAL A 184 4.02 21.84 6.56
N ASN A 185 5.16 21.29 6.97
CA ASN A 185 5.98 21.86 8.04
C ASN A 185 6.42 23.29 7.67
N ALA A 186 6.57 24.15 8.69
CA ALA A 186 7.12 25.48 8.49
C ALA A 186 8.50 25.41 7.82
N ASP A 187 8.75 26.31 6.87
CA ASP A 187 10.01 26.43 6.12
C ASP A 187 10.42 25.18 5.30
N ALA A 188 9.55 24.19 5.14
CA ALA A 188 9.78 23.06 4.23
C ALA A 188 9.75 23.48 2.74
N VAL A 189 9.13 24.63 2.45
CA VAL A 189 9.10 25.28 1.14
C VAL A 189 9.54 26.74 1.34
N PRO A 190 10.37 27.32 0.46
CA PRO A 190 10.84 28.70 0.58
C PRO A 190 9.71 29.73 0.58
N ASP A 191 9.93 30.82 1.30
CA ASP A 191 8.99 31.95 1.39
C ASP A 191 8.56 32.45 -0.01
N GLY A 192 7.26 32.56 -0.22
CA GLY A 192 6.66 33.04 -1.47
C GLY A 192 6.50 31.99 -2.58
N GLU A 193 7.10 30.79 -2.46
CA GLU A 193 6.92 29.69 -3.41
C GLU A 193 5.55 29.02 -3.24
N ILE A 194 5.01 28.45 -4.33
CA ILE A 194 3.71 27.79 -4.32
C ILE A 194 3.84 26.35 -3.82
N VAL A 195 3.12 26.05 -2.75
CA VAL A 195 2.86 24.69 -2.26
C VAL A 195 1.63 24.15 -2.96
N LYS A 196 1.76 23.02 -3.62
CA LYS A 196 0.68 22.31 -4.32
C LYS A 196 0.37 21.01 -3.58
N VAL A 197 -0.90 20.73 -3.36
CA VAL A 197 -1.33 19.51 -2.67
C VAL A 197 -2.41 18.79 -3.44
N TRP A 198 -2.41 17.47 -3.32
CA TRP A 198 -3.52 16.59 -3.71
C TRP A 198 -4.00 15.90 -2.44
N LEU A 199 -5.22 16.21 -1.99
CA LEU A 199 -5.85 15.54 -0.86
C LEU A 199 -6.74 14.38 -1.35
N PRO A 200 -6.85 13.26 -0.61
CA PRO A 200 -7.76 12.18 -0.95
C PRO A 200 -9.21 12.65 -0.96
N PHE A 201 -9.96 12.30 -2.01
CA PHE A 201 -11.39 12.58 -2.13
C PHE A 201 -12.16 11.31 -2.47
N PRO A 202 -13.42 11.10 -2.03
CA PRO A 202 -14.16 9.89 -2.34
C PRO A 202 -14.44 9.75 -3.85
N ARG A 203 -14.21 8.55 -4.37
CA ARG A 203 -14.65 8.08 -5.69
C ARG A 203 -16.17 8.18 -5.86
N LYS A 204 -16.65 8.48 -7.06
CA LYS A 204 -18.10 8.63 -7.35
C LYS A 204 -18.70 7.51 -8.20
N ASP A 205 -17.84 6.70 -8.79
CA ASP A 205 -18.12 5.64 -9.75
C ASP A 205 -17.91 4.24 -9.13
N ILE A 206 -17.94 4.16 -7.80
CA ILE A 206 -18.02 2.91 -7.05
C ILE A 206 -19.44 2.75 -6.52
N GLY A 207 -20.19 1.74 -6.98
CA GLY A 207 -21.59 1.56 -6.58
C GLY A 207 -21.84 1.34 -5.08
N ARG A 208 -20.80 0.96 -4.33
CA ARG A 208 -20.81 0.84 -2.86
C ARG A 208 -20.52 2.16 -2.12
N GLN A 209 -20.22 3.23 -2.84
CA GLN A 209 -19.98 4.55 -2.29
C GLN A 209 -20.83 5.60 -3.01
N THR A 210 -21.83 6.13 -2.31
CA THR A 210 -22.82 7.05 -2.86
C THR A 210 -22.87 8.36 -2.05
N GLU A 211 -23.74 9.29 -2.43
CA GLU A 211 -23.95 10.57 -1.73
C GLU A 211 -22.66 11.37 -1.47
N VAL A 212 -21.70 11.28 -2.39
CA VAL A 212 -20.42 11.98 -2.29
C VAL A 212 -20.62 13.47 -2.51
N ARG A 213 -20.39 14.28 -1.48
CA ARG A 213 -20.48 15.75 -1.55
C ARG A 213 -19.28 16.39 -0.90
N LEU A 214 -18.65 17.32 -1.61
CA LEU A 214 -17.68 18.25 -1.02
C LEU A 214 -18.46 19.32 -0.25
N LEU A 215 -18.10 19.55 1.01
CA LEU A 215 -18.77 20.50 1.91
C LEU A 215 -18.00 21.81 2.04
N SER A 216 -16.67 21.73 2.19
CA SER A 216 -15.80 22.91 2.24
C SER A 216 -14.35 22.56 1.94
N THR A 217 -13.57 23.58 1.56
CA THR A 217 -12.11 23.55 1.41
C THR A 217 -11.50 24.75 2.12
N SER A 218 -10.25 24.65 2.57
CA SER A 218 -9.53 25.78 3.16
C SER A 218 -9.13 26.83 2.12
N GLN A 219 -8.85 26.39 0.89
CA GLN A 219 -8.56 27.29 -0.23
C GLN A 219 -9.81 27.43 -1.12
N PRO A 220 -10.14 28.66 -1.56
CA PRO A 220 -11.31 28.91 -2.39
C PRO A 220 -11.15 28.34 -3.79
N ASP A 221 -9.93 28.37 -4.33
CA ASP A 221 -9.58 27.80 -5.62
C ASP A 221 -9.11 26.35 -5.43
N TYR A 222 -9.84 25.41 -6.03
CA TYR A 222 -9.53 23.98 -5.99
C TYR A 222 -9.95 23.29 -7.29
N ILE A 223 -9.33 22.14 -7.57
CA ILE A 223 -9.69 21.29 -8.71
C ILE A 223 -10.00 19.88 -8.18
N LEU A 224 -11.17 19.36 -8.51
CA LEU A 224 -11.49 17.95 -8.28
C LEU A 224 -11.07 17.15 -9.51
N SER A 225 -10.30 16.07 -9.30
CA SER A 225 -9.94 15.17 -10.40
C SER A 225 -11.14 14.44 -11.02
N GLY A 226 -12.27 14.39 -10.29
CA GLY A 226 -13.36 13.48 -10.63
C GLY A 226 -12.85 12.04 -10.65
N ASP A 227 -13.40 11.24 -11.55
CA ASP A 227 -13.02 9.84 -11.86
C ASP A 227 -12.08 9.73 -13.08
N GLN A 228 -11.45 10.84 -13.49
CA GLN A 228 -10.56 10.89 -14.66
C GLN A 228 -9.24 10.14 -14.47
N THR A 229 -8.90 9.83 -13.22
CA THR A 229 -7.65 9.17 -12.81
C THR A 229 -7.96 8.01 -11.88
N GLU A 230 -7.01 7.09 -11.71
CA GLU A 230 -7.13 5.99 -10.76
C GLU A 230 -7.20 6.48 -9.30
N HIS A 231 -6.73 7.71 -9.05
CA HIS A 231 -6.68 8.34 -7.73
C HIS A 231 -7.59 9.57 -7.71
N THR A 232 -8.61 9.59 -6.87
CA THR A 232 -9.51 10.75 -6.79
C THR A 232 -9.03 11.75 -5.75
N SER A 233 -8.85 13.00 -6.17
CA SER A 233 -8.17 14.02 -5.38
C SER A 233 -8.82 15.39 -5.43
N ILE A 234 -8.53 16.19 -4.40
CA ILE A 234 -8.74 17.64 -4.37
C ILE A 234 -7.38 18.29 -4.48
N TYR A 235 -7.15 19.00 -5.58
CA TYR A 235 -5.98 19.82 -5.78
C TYR A 235 -6.19 21.22 -5.18
N MET A 236 -5.21 21.72 -4.43
CA MET A 236 -5.20 23.09 -3.88
C MET A 236 -3.78 23.66 -3.89
N GLU A 237 -3.70 24.99 -3.89
CA GLU A 237 -2.44 25.73 -3.84
C GLU A 237 -2.42 26.75 -2.70
N GLN A 238 -1.25 26.97 -2.12
CA GLN A 238 -1.02 28.04 -1.14
C GLN A 238 0.42 28.55 -1.27
N LYS A 239 0.62 29.87 -1.13
CA LYS A 239 1.98 30.42 -0.96
C LYS A 239 2.54 30.02 0.41
N ALA A 240 3.78 29.56 0.42
CA ALA A 240 4.52 29.33 1.65
C ALA A 240 4.87 30.66 2.32
N GLU A 241 4.78 30.70 3.66
CA GLU A 241 5.13 31.86 4.47
C GLU A 241 6.22 31.46 5.47
N ARG A 242 7.29 32.26 5.53
CA ARG A 242 8.42 32.02 6.45
C ARG A 242 7.95 31.84 7.90
N GLY A 243 8.45 30.78 8.54
CA GLY A 243 8.18 30.43 9.93
C GLY A 243 6.76 29.91 10.20
N LYS A 244 5.94 29.71 9.15
CA LYS A 244 4.55 29.22 9.30
C LYS A 244 4.33 27.93 8.51
N PRO A 245 3.60 26.96 9.08
CA PRO A 245 3.16 25.80 8.32
C PRO A 245 2.08 26.18 7.30
N ALA A 246 2.07 25.52 6.14
CA ALA A 246 0.97 25.62 5.18
C ALA A 246 -0.08 24.55 5.50
N VAL A 247 -1.36 24.93 5.61
CA VAL A 247 -2.43 24.05 6.08
C VAL A 247 -3.55 23.99 5.05
N PHE A 248 -3.85 22.76 4.63
CA PHE A 248 -4.88 22.46 3.66
C PHE A 248 -5.95 21.59 4.33
N LYS A 249 -7.21 21.99 4.22
CA LYS A 249 -8.33 21.26 4.80
C LYS A 249 -9.41 21.02 3.75
N ALA A 250 -10.04 19.86 3.80
CA ALA A 250 -11.26 19.57 3.07
C ALA A 250 -12.26 18.84 3.97
N GLU A 251 -13.52 19.21 3.86
CA GLU A 251 -14.63 18.48 4.47
C GLU A 251 -15.53 17.93 3.39
N PHE A 252 -15.89 16.66 3.51
CA PHE A 252 -16.77 15.98 2.56
C PHE A 252 -17.64 14.96 3.29
N MET A 253 -18.72 14.54 2.63
CA MET A 253 -19.54 13.43 3.08
C MET A 253 -19.65 12.36 2.01
N PHE A 254 -19.91 11.14 2.43
CA PHE A 254 -20.14 9.99 1.58
C PHE A 254 -20.96 8.95 2.34
N THR A 255 -21.64 8.09 1.60
CA THR A 255 -22.34 6.91 2.12
C THR A 255 -21.63 5.67 1.62
N SER A 256 -21.22 4.79 2.54
CA SER A 256 -20.60 3.50 2.22
C SER A 256 -21.57 2.36 2.52
N GLN A 257 -21.69 1.43 1.58
CA GLN A 257 -22.54 0.25 1.71
C GLN A 257 -21.75 -1.02 1.44
N GLY A 258 -21.63 -1.85 2.47
CA GLY A 258 -21.02 -3.16 2.36
C GLY A 258 -21.88 -4.11 1.53
N GLU A 259 -21.25 -5.16 1.03
CA GLU A 259 -21.93 -6.26 0.35
C GLU A 259 -21.21 -7.59 0.59
N TRP A 260 -21.93 -8.68 0.38
CA TRP A 260 -21.38 -10.02 0.49
C TRP A 260 -22.01 -10.94 -0.55
N PHE A 261 -21.17 -11.79 -1.13
CA PHE A 261 -21.56 -12.78 -2.11
C PHE A 261 -21.42 -14.17 -1.50
N ASP A 262 -22.51 -14.94 -1.46
CA ASP A 262 -22.44 -16.37 -1.18
C ASP A 262 -21.80 -17.08 -2.38
N LEU A 263 -20.52 -17.44 -2.25
CA LEU A 263 -19.75 -18.08 -3.31
C LEU A 263 -20.35 -19.40 -3.81
N SER A 264 -21.23 -20.05 -3.04
CA SER A 264 -21.94 -21.26 -3.49
C SER A 264 -23.11 -20.96 -4.43
N GLU A 265 -23.59 -19.71 -4.46
CA GLU A 265 -24.74 -19.30 -5.26
C GLU A 265 -24.35 -18.47 -6.50
N ILE A 266 -23.11 -17.96 -6.56
CA ILE A 266 -22.66 -17.10 -7.65
C ILE A 266 -22.59 -17.84 -8.99
N GLU A 267 -22.77 -17.10 -10.07
CA GLU A 267 -22.64 -17.62 -11.43
C GLU A 267 -21.21 -17.40 -11.94
N VAL A 268 -20.61 -18.45 -12.49
CA VAL A 268 -19.27 -18.40 -13.09
C VAL A 268 -19.34 -19.03 -14.49
N LYS A 269 -19.49 -18.17 -15.49
CA LYS A 269 -19.46 -18.54 -16.91
C LYS A 269 -18.01 -18.61 -17.42
N PRO A 270 -17.77 -19.27 -18.57
CA PRO A 270 -16.49 -19.18 -19.25
C PRO A 270 -16.15 -17.72 -19.59
N TYR A 271 -14.93 -17.29 -19.27
CA TYR A 271 -14.48 -15.94 -19.58
C TYR A 271 -14.34 -15.71 -21.09
N ASN A 272 -14.80 -14.56 -21.58
CA ASN A 272 -14.49 -14.08 -22.91
C ASN A 272 -13.09 -13.46 -22.93
N GLN A 273 -12.10 -14.22 -23.39
CA GLN A 273 -10.68 -13.80 -23.38
C GLN A 273 -10.37 -12.65 -24.34
N GLN A 274 -11.30 -12.31 -25.23
CA GLN A 274 -11.17 -11.25 -26.22
C GLN A 274 -11.69 -9.91 -25.68
N ASN A 275 -12.45 -9.92 -24.58
CA ASN A 275 -12.93 -8.72 -23.90
C ASN A 275 -11.77 -7.93 -23.27
N GLU A 276 -11.79 -6.61 -23.42
CA GLU A 276 -10.78 -5.71 -22.83
C GLU A 276 -10.71 -5.78 -21.31
N LEU A 277 -11.84 -6.02 -20.61
CA LEU A 277 -11.85 -6.27 -19.17
C LEU A 277 -10.97 -7.48 -18.84
N TYR A 278 -11.17 -8.59 -19.54
CA TYR A 278 -10.39 -9.80 -19.30
C TYR A 278 -8.91 -9.53 -19.51
N LYS A 279 -8.52 -9.04 -20.71
CA LYS A 279 -7.12 -8.75 -21.04
C LYS A 279 -6.45 -7.82 -20.03
N THR A 280 -7.11 -6.71 -19.70
CA THR A 280 -6.57 -5.69 -18.78
C THR A 280 -6.36 -6.24 -17.37
N TYR A 281 -7.34 -7.00 -16.88
CA TYR A 281 -7.34 -7.45 -15.50
C TYR A 281 -6.75 -8.85 -15.32
N THR A 282 -6.22 -9.50 -16.37
CA THR A 282 -5.36 -10.68 -16.29
C THR A 282 -3.93 -10.42 -16.77
N SER A 283 -3.60 -9.24 -17.30
CA SER A 283 -2.25 -8.93 -17.75
C SER A 283 -1.29 -8.63 -16.58
N GLU A 284 0.01 -8.82 -16.85
CA GLU A 284 1.07 -8.18 -16.09
C GLU A 284 0.93 -6.65 -16.13
N ARG A 285 1.41 -6.01 -15.07
CA ARG A 285 1.54 -4.55 -14.94
C ARG A 285 2.77 -4.25 -14.08
N PRO A 286 3.95 -4.12 -14.70
CA PRO A 286 5.17 -3.78 -13.99
C PRO A 286 5.07 -2.44 -13.24
N PRO A 287 5.80 -2.27 -12.13
CA PRO A 287 6.75 -3.25 -11.58
C PRO A 287 6.09 -4.25 -10.62
N HIS A 288 4.85 -4.03 -10.18
CA HIS A 288 4.24 -4.76 -9.07
C HIS A 288 3.41 -5.98 -9.46
N ILE A 289 2.82 -6.06 -10.65
CA ILE A 289 2.17 -7.28 -11.14
C ILE A 289 3.10 -7.90 -12.17
N ARG A 290 3.89 -8.87 -11.72
CA ARG A 290 4.81 -9.64 -12.58
C ARG A 290 4.69 -11.14 -12.31
N PHE A 291 4.61 -11.94 -13.36
CA PHE A 291 4.55 -13.39 -13.30
C PHE A 291 5.96 -13.96 -13.23
N THR A 292 6.66 -13.64 -12.14
CA THR A 292 8.01 -14.16 -11.92
C THR A 292 7.96 -15.66 -11.59
N GLN A 293 9.07 -16.36 -11.76
CA GLN A 293 9.14 -17.80 -11.50
C GLN A 293 8.74 -18.15 -10.05
N LYS A 294 9.07 -17.29 -9.09
CA LYS A 294 8.67 -17.45 -7.68
C LYS A 294 7.15 -17.36 -7.51
N VAL A 295 6.52 -16.35 -8.12
CA VAL A 295 5.06 -16.18 -8.06
C VAL A 295 4.35 -17.32 -8.77
N MET A 296 4.77 -17.67 -9.99
CA MET A 296 4.14 -18.75 -10.77
C MET A 296 4.26 -20.10 -10.06
N GLY A 297 5.46 -20.48 -9.62
CA GLY A 297 5.69 -21.76 -8.95
C GLY A 297 4.90 -21.89 -7.64
N LEU A 298 4.83 -20.82 -6.84
CA LEU A 298 4.01 -20.81 -5.64
C LEU A 298 2.51 -20.91 -5.97
N THR A 299 2.04 -20.15 -6.97
CA THR A 299 0.63 -20.16 -7.37
C THR A 299 0.20 -21.53 -7.89
N ASP A 300 1.00 -22.16 -8.74
CA ASP A 300 0.68 -23.49 -9.28
C ASP A 300 0.65 -24.56 -8.18
N SER A 301 1.57 -24.50 -7.21
CA SER A 301 1.53 -25.39 -6.04
C SER A 301 0.27 -25.23 -5.20
N ILE A 302 -0.17 -23.98 -4.95
CA ILE A 302 -1.36 -23.70 -4.13
C ILE A 302 -2.65 -24.10 -4.86
N THR A 303 -2.66 -23.98 -6.20
CA THR A 303 -3.87 -24.13 -7.03
C THR A 303 -3.99 -25.49 -7.71
N GLN A 304 -3.10 -26.44 -7.44
CA GLN A 304 -3.02 -27.74 -8.13
C GLN A 304 -4.35 -28.52 -8.15
N GLY A 305 -5.17 -28.42 -7.09
CA GLY A 305 -6.46 -29.11 -6.99
C GLY A 305 -7.67 -28.29 -7.45
N ALA A 306 -7.52 -26.98 -7.69
CA ALA A 306 -8.63 -26.11 -8.03
C ALA A 306 -9.09 -26.33 -9.48
N GLN A 307 -10.38 -26.58 -9.68
CA GLN A 307 -11.00 -26.81 -10.98
C GLN A 307 -11.78 -25.58 -11.48
N THR A 308 -12.18 -24.70 -10.57
CA THR A 308 -12.96 -23.50 -10.89
C THR A 308 -12.25 -22.21 -10.48
N PRO A 309 -12.63 -21.05 -11.06
CA PRO A 309 -12.15 -19.75 -10.60
C PRO A 309 -12.41 -19.48 -9.11
N VAL A 310 -13.53 -19.96 -8.57
CA VAL A 310 -13.88 -19.82 -7.15
C VAL A 310 -12.97 -20.66 -6.27
N GLU A 311 -12.71 -21.92 -6.64
CA GLU A 311 -11.78 -22.78 -5.91
C GLU A 311 -10.36 -22.22 -5.97
N THR A 312 -9.97 -21.61 -7.09
CA THR A 312 -8.68 -20.93 -7.23
C THR A 312 -8.57 -19.73 -6.29
N LEU A 313 -9.61 -18.88 -6.22
CA LEU A 313 -9.70 -17.80 -5.25
C LEU A 313 -9.60 -18.32 -3.81
N GLN A 314 -10.37 -19.35 -3.46
CA GLN A 314 -10.37 -19.95 -2.13
C GLN A 314 -8.98 -20.48 -1.76
N ALA A 315 -8.30 -21.19 -2.66
CA ALA A 315 -6.97 -21.73 -2.42
C ALA A 315 -5.94 -20.62 -2.17
N VAL A 316 -5.89 -19.62 -3.05
CA VAL A 316 -4.98 -18.47 -2.93
C VAL A 316 -5.26 -17.67 -1.65
N TYR A 317 -6.52 -17.32 -1.40
CA TYR A 317 -6.92 -16.53 -0.24
C TYR A 317 -6.56 -17.24 1.07
N ARG A 318 -6.95 -18.52 1.22
CA ARG A 318 -6.66 -19.30 2.43
C ARG A 318 -5.18 -19.47 2.65
N TYR A 319 -4.40 -19.71 1.58
CA TYR A 319 -2.95 -19.80 1.69
C TYR A 319 -2.35 -18.48 2.20
N ILE A 320 -2.73 -17.35 1.61
CA ILE A 320 -2.18 -16.05 2.03
C ILE A 320 -2.59 -15.71 3.46
N ALA A 321 -3.84 -15.95 3.83
CA ALA A 321 -4.35 -15.69 5.18
C ALA A 321 -3.63 -16.54 6.25
N ALA A 322 -3.25 -17.77 5.91
CA ALA A 322 -2.58 -18.69 6.83
C ALA A 322 -1.06 -18.50 6.90
N ASN A 323 -0.40 -18.07 5.82
CA ASN A 323 1.07 -18.11 5.71
C ASN A 323 1.74 -16.74 5.77
N PHE A 324 1.03 -15.64 5.50
CA PHE A 324 1.61 -14.31 5.51
C PHE A 324 0.96 -13.46 6.61
N PRO A 325 1.52 -13.43 7.84
CA PRO A 325 1.02 -12.57 8.92
C PRO A 325 1.12 -11.09 8.56
N TRP A 326 0.27 -10.29 9.21
CA TRP A 326 0.31 -8.84 9.09
C TRP A 326 1.54 -8.26 9.79
N ALA A 327 2.25 -7.39 9.10
CA ALA A 327 3.36 -6.60 9.63
C ALA A 327 3.25 -5.18 9.10
N SER A 328 3.78 -4.20 9.82
CA SER A 328 3.98 -2.87 9.24
C SER A 328 4.90 -2.97 8.03
N ALA A 329 4.52 -2.36 6.91
CA ALA A 329 5.31 -2.34 5.70
C ALA A 329 6.36 -1.22 5.70
N LEU A 330 7.38 -1.41 4.86
CA LEU A 330 8.18 -0.32 4.31
C LEU A 330 7.29 0.57 3.45
N GLU A 331 7.75 1.77 3.18
CA GLU A 331 7.10 2.67 2.24
C GLU A 331 7.14 2.03 0.84
N TYR A 332 5.99 1.87 0.19
CA TYR A 332 5.88 1.05 -1.02
C TYR A 332 6.72 1.61 -2.17
N SER A 333 6.94 2.93 -2.18
CA SER A 333 7.83 3.61 -3.13
C SER A 333 9.31 3.19 -3.05
N THR A 334 9.68 2.39 -2.05
CA THR A 334 11.01 1.81 -1.89
C THR A 334 11.07 0.30 -2.20
N ILE A 335 9.92 -0.30 -2.57
CA ILE A 335 9.80 -1.74 -2.88
C ILE A 335 9.68 -1.91 -4.39
N THR A 336 10.66 -2.60 -5.00
CA THR A 336 10.67 -2.78 -6.45
C THR A 336 9.60 -3.74 -6.95
N ASN A 337 9.35 -4.84 -6.23
CA ASN A 337 8.30 -5.80 -6.54
C ASN A 337 7.63 -6.27 -5.25
N ILE A 338 6.39 -5.83 -5.03
CA ILE A 338 5.66 -6.05 -3.77
C ILE A 338 5.28 -7.53 -3.58
N PRO A 339 4.68 -8.24 -4.56
CA PRO A 339 4.44 -9.67 -4.43
C PRO A 339 5.67 -10.50 -4.08
N GLU A 340 6.82 -10.25 -4.71
CA GLU A 340 8.05 -10.95 -4.36
C GLU A 340 8.55 -10.60 -2.97
N TYR A 341 8.47 -9.32 -2.58
CA TYR A 341 8.80 -8.91 -1.21
C TYR A 341 8.00 -9.69 -0.16
N VAL A 342 6.69 -9.90 -0.38
CA VAL A 342 5.84 -10.68 0.54
C VAL A 342 6.30 -12.13 0.63
N ILE A 343 6.56 -12.77 -0.52
CA ILE A 343 7.02 -14.16 -0.56
C ILE A 343 8.37 -14.30 0.16
N GLU A 344 9.32 -13.39 -0.08
CA GLU A 344 10.67 -13.45 0.47
C GLU A 344 10.75 -13.11 1.96
N ASN A 345 9.90 -12.20 2.43
CA ASN A 345 9.91 -11.76 3.83
C ASN A 345 8.87 -12.46 4.70
N HIS A 346 8.07 -13.36 4.11
CA HIS A 346 7.05 -14.16 4.80
C HIS A 346 6.06 -13.32 5.64
N LYS A 347 5.76 -12.10 5.18
CA LYS A 347 4.87 -11.16 5.87
C LYS A 347 4.40 -10.07 4.91
N GLY A 348 3.28 -9.43 5.23
CA GLY A 348 2.87 -8.23 4.50
C GLY A 348 1.68 -7.53 5.11
N ASP A 349 1.64 -6.22 4.95
CA ASP A 349 0.48 -5.39 5.31
C ASP A 349 -0.67 -5.58 4.31
N CYS A 350 -1.70 -4.73 4.39
CA CYS A 350 -2.92 -4.88 3.63
C CYS A 350 -2.73 -4.80 2.12
N GLY A 351 -1.98 -3.80 1.66
CA GLY A 351 -1.73 -3.64 0.25
C GLY A 351 -0.76 -4.68 -0.28
N GLN A 352 0.29 -5.01 0.47
CA GLN A 352 1.28 -5.99 0.02
C GLN A 352 0.66 -7.34 -0.31
N VAL A 353 -0.19 -7.87 0.58
CA VAL A 353 -0.81 -9.18 0.35
C VAL A 353 -1.97 -9.15 -0.64
N THR A 354 -2.62 -7.99 -0.80
CA THR A 354 -3.63 -7.77 -1.82
C THR A 354 -3.00 -7.81 -3.22
N LEU A 355 -1.83 -7.17 -3.42
CA LEU A 355 -1.12 -7.20 -4.71
C LEU A 355 -0.61 -8.61 -5.02
N LEU A 356 -0.14 -9.36 -4.00
CA LEU A 356 0.22 -10.75 -4.16
C LEU A 356 -0.98 -11.58 -4.64
N MET A 357 -2.12 -11.49 -3.95
CA MET A 357 -3.35 -12.19 -4.33
C MET A 357 -3.79 -11.84 -5.75
N ILE A 358 -3.84 -10.55 -6.11
CA ILE A 358 -4.17 -10.11 -7.47
C ILE A 358 -3.21 -10.75 -8.47
N THR A 359 -1.90 -10.68 -8.24
CA THR A 359 -0.90 -11.23 -9.18
C THR A 359 -1.08 -12.73 -9.39
N MET A 360 -1.33 -13.49 -8.31
CA MET A 360 -1.61 -14.94 -8.38
C MET A 360 -2.88 -15.23 -9.19
N LEU A 361 -3.97 -14.50 -8.94
CA LEU A 361 -5.24 -14.67 -9.65
C LEU A 361 -5.13 -14.33 -11.14
N ARG A 362 -4.46 -13.21 -11.45
CA ARG A 362 -4.21 -12.80 -12.83
C ARG A 362 -3.41 -13.83 -13.61
N TYR A 363 -2.39 -14.42 -12.98
CA TYR A 363 -1.61 -15.51 -13.56
C TYR A 363 -2.47 -16.73 -13.90
N LYS A 364 -3.47 -17.05 -13.06
CA LYS A 364 -4.46 -18.12 -13.34
C LYS A 364 -5.58 -17.70 -14.29
N GLY A 365 -5.47 -16.54 -14.94
CA GLY A 365 -6.46 -16.05 -15.91
C GLY A 365 -7.77 -15.61 -15.27
N ILE A 366 -7.75 -15.23 -13.98
CA ILE A 366 -8.92 -14.71 -13.25
C ILE A 366 -8.76 -13.18 -13.14
N PRO A 367 -9.69 -12.38 -13.70
CA PRO A 367 -9.52 -10.94 -13.69
C PRO A 367 -9.66 -10.38 -12.27
N ALA A 368 -8.65 -9.64 -11.82
CA ALA A 368 -8.61 -9.07 -10.47
C ALA A 368 -8.05 -7.65 -10.49
N ARG A 369 -8.58 -6.75 -9.65
CA ARG A 369 -8.16 -5.35 -9.57
C ARG A 369 -8.04 -4.85 -8.15
N TRP A 370 -7.25 -3.79 -8.01
CA TRP A 370 -6.95 -3.14 -6.73
C TRP A 370 -7.97 -2.05 -6.42
N GLN A 371 -8.28 -1.89 -5.14
CA GLN A 371 -8.97 -0.72 -4.59
C GLN A 371 -8.31 -0.32 -3.28
N SER A 372 -8.33 0.98 -2.98
CA SER A 372 -7.88 1.43 -1.66
C SER A 372 -8.45 2.77 -1.23
N GLY A 373 -8.25 3.07 0.04
CA GLY A 373 -8.64 4.31 0.68
C GLY A 373 -8.50 4.17 2.18
N TRP A 374 -9.61 4.18 2.91
CA TRP A 374 -9.58 4.09 4.37
C TRP A 374 -10.57 3.05 4.89
N MET A 375 -10.19 2.38 5.98
CA MET A 375 -11.14 1.80 6.91
C MET A 375 -11.67 2.90 7.83
N THR A 376 -12.98 2.91 8.04
CA THR A 376 -13.69 4.02 8.69
C THR A 376 -14.54 3.50 9.85
N HIS A 377 -14.04 2.53 10.61
CA HIS A 377 -14.75 2.01 11.77
C HIS A 377 -14.66 3.03 12.91
N PRO A 378 -15.73 3.26 13.70
CA PRO A 378 -15.67 4.11 14.88
C PRO A 378 -14.53 3.69 15.81
N GLY A 379 -13.63 4.63 16.12
CA GLY A 379 -12.45 4.38 16.96
C GLY A 379 -11.24 3.78 16.22
N GLU A 380 -11.39 3.33 14.98
CA GLU A 380 -10.34 2.71 14.18
C GLU A 380 -10.38 3.23 12.74
N VAL A 381 -9.93 4.47 12.55
CA VAL A 381 -9.84 5.11 11.23
C VAL A 381 -8.41 4.99 10.74
N ASN A 382 -8.19 4.27 9.65
CA ASN A 382 -6.84 4.01 9.14
C ASN A 382 -6.83 3.77 7.62
N LEU A 383 -5.62 3.78 7.04
CA LEU A 383 -5.38 3.40 5.65
C LEU A 383 -5.75 1.94 5.44
N HIS A 384 -6.29 1.61 4.27
CA HIS A 384 -6.61 0.23 3.92
C HIS A 384 -6.69 -0.03 2.42
N ASP A 385 -6.31 -1.24 2.03
CA ASP A 385 -6.19 -1.70 0.64
C ASP A 385 -6.83 -3.09 0.52
N TRP A 386 -7.55 -3.30 -0.58
CA TRP A 386 -8.29 -4.54 -0.87
C TRP A 386 -8.42 -4.74 -2.38
N ALA A 387 -9.14 -5.80 -2.79
CA ALA A 387 -9.31 -6.15 -4.18
C ALA A 387 -10.77 -6.29 -4.59
N GLU A 388 -10.98 -6.36 -5.89
CA GLU A 388 -12.15 -6.99 -6.48
C GLU A 388 -11.71 -8.10 -7.44
N VAL A 389 -12.49 -9.17 -7.49
CA VAL A 389 -12.30 -10.31 -8.39
C VAL A 389 -13.52 -10.43 -9.29
N TYR A 390 -13.31 -10.56 -10.59
CA TYR A 390 -14.39 -10.64 -11.56
C TYR A 390 -14.73 -12.09 -11.89
N PHE A 391 -16.00 -12.44 -11.76
CA PHE A 391 -16.55 -13.71 -12.24
C PHE A 391 -17.56 -13.43 -13.35
N GLU A 392 -17.33 -13.98 -14.54
CA GLU A 392 -18.26 -13.83 -15.67
C GLU A 392 -19.65 -14.37 -15.27
N GLY A 393 -20.70 -13.60 -15.48
CA GLY A 393 -22.07 -13.91 -15.00
C GLY A 393 -22.44 -13.25 -13.68
N THR A 394 -21.48 -13.03 -12.76
CA THR A 394 -21.74 -12.34 -11.47
C THR A 394 -21.28 -10.89 -11.48
N GLY A 395 -20.13 -10.59 -12.08
CA GLY A 395 -19.48 -9.28 -12.05
C GLY A 395 -18.33 -9.20 -11.04
N TRP A 396 -18.03 -7.97 -10.61
CA TRP A 396 -16.99 -7.70 -9.61
C TRP A 396 -17.47 -8.07 -8.21
N VAL A 397 -16.72 -8.93 -7.53
CA VAL A 397 -16.93 -9.36 -6.14
C VAL A 397 -15.79 -8.77 -5.29
N PRO A 398 -16.07 -8.04 -4.19
CA PRO A 398 -15.03 -7.51 -3.34
C PRO A 398 -14.35 -8.61 -2.54
N VAL A 399 -13.04 -8.46 -2.33
CA VAL A 399 -12.20 -9.39 -1.57
C VAL A 399 -11.22 -8.62 -0.70
N ASP A 400 -11.19 -8.90 0.59
CA ASP A 400 -10.32 -8.27 1.57
C ASP A 400 -9.53 -9.32 2.37
N ILE A 401 -8.37 -9.69 1.83
CA ILE A 401 -7.48 -10.67 2.44
C ILE A 401 -6.99 -10.27 3.84
N SER A 402 -6.92 -8.96 4.11
CA SER A 402 -6.37 -8.43 5.35
C SER A 402 -7.31 -8.64 6.52
N PHE A 403 -8.60 -8.39 6.30
CA PHE A 403 -9.65 -8.61 7.30
C PHE A 403 -10.10 -10.08 7.36
N GLY A 404 -9.71 -10.88 6.36
CA GLY A 404 -9.79 -12.33 6.37
C GLY A 404 -8.93 -13.05 7.41
N ARG A 405 -8.00 -12.34 8.04
CA ARG A 405 -7.08 -12.88 9.05
C ARG A 405 -7.68 -12.76 10.46
N GLY A 406 -7.17 -13.57 11.38
CA GLY A 406 -7.50 -13.48 12.81
C GLY A 406 -8.47 -14.56 13.30
N GLY A 407 -8.98 -14.36 14.51
CA GLY A 407 -9.84 -15.34 15.19
C GLY A 407 -11.24 -15.45 14.60
N THR A 408 -12.00 -16.45 15.02
CA THR A 408 -13.36 -16.73 14.51
C THR A 408 -14.32 -15.56 14.71
N ILE A 409 -15.21 -15.34 13.73
CA ILE A 409 -16.38 -14.43 13.84
C ILE A 409 -17.65 -15.30 13.85
N PRO A 410 -18.61 -15.09 14.77
CA PRO A 410 -19.85 -15.86 14.87
C PRO A 410 -20.90 -15.48 13.81
N ILE A 411 -20.50 -15.45 12.54
CA ILE A 411 -21.40 -15.42 11.37
C ILE A 411 -21.07 -16.61 10.49
N ARG A 412 -21.99 -17.04 9.62
CA ARG A 412 -21.65 -17.95 8.52
C ARG A 412 -21.46 -17.08 7.27
N PRO A 413 -20.26 -17.01 6.66
CA PRO A 413 -19.17 -18.01 6.68
C PRO A 413 -17.97 -17.70 7.61
N GLY A 414 -18.11 -16.79 8.58
CA GLY A 414 -17.06 -16.43 9.53
C GLY A 414 -16.10 -15.42 8.93
N ARG A 415 -14.78 -15.57 9.18
CA ARG A 415 -13.75 -14.69 8.58
C ARG A 415 -13.70 -14.78 7.06
N GLU A 416 -14.15 -15.89 6.49
CA GLU A 416 -14.29 -16.04 5.03
C GLU A 416 -15.35 -15.11 4.43
N PHE A 417 -16.11 -14.36 5.24
CA PHE A 417 -16.92 -13.24 4.76
C PHE A 417 -16.12 -12.32 3.83
N PHE A 418 -14.88 -12.00 4.23
CA PHE A 418 -14.00 -11.10 3.46
C PHE A 418 -13.38 -11.75 2.21
N MET A 419 -13.60 -13.04 1.98
CA MET A 419 -13.20 -13.68 0.71
C MET A 419 -14.10 -13.27 -0.45
N SER A 420 -15.31 -12.80 -0.15
CA SER A 420 -16.32 -12.44 -1.14
C SER A 420 -17.23 -11.31 -0.66
N GLY A 421 -16.72 -10.47 0.25
CA GLY A 421 -17.50 -9.46 0.93
C GLY A 421 -16.64 -8.33 1.47
N ILE A 422 -17.31 -7.22 1.75
CA ILE A 422 -16.73 -6.01 2.31
C ILE A 422 -17.76 -5.36 3.23
N ASP A 423 -17.31 -4.83 4.37
CA ASP A 423 -18.19 -4.15 5.31
C ASP A 423 -18.58 -2.73 4.86
N SER A 424 -19.47 -2.09 5.61
CA SER A 424 -19.97 -0.76 5.29
C SER A 424 -19.08 0.38 5.78
N TYR A 425 -17.91 0.10 6.36
CA TYR A 425 -17.02 1.11 6.95
C TYR A 425 -15.77 1.30 6.09
N ARG A 426 -16.01 1.72 4.84
CA ARG A 426 -14.97 1.95 3.82
C ARG A 426 -15.10 3.33 3.21
N LEU A 427 -13.97 3.97 2.97
CA LEU A 427 -13.85 5.14 2.10
C LEU A 427 -13.00 4.74 0.89
N TYR A 428 -13.58 4.83 -0.30
CA TYR A 428 -12.97 4.46 -1.57
C TYR A 428 -12.33 5.70 -2.19
N ILE A 429 -11.00 5.71 -2.32
CA ILE A 429 -10.23 6.79 -2.94
C ILE A 429 -9.64 6.33 -4.28
N ASN A 430 -9.27 5.05 -4.38
CA ASN A 430 -8.49 4.53 -5.50
C ASN A 430 -9.21 3.42 -6.29
N SER A 431 -9.21 3.63 -7.60
CA SER A 431 -9.47 2.73 -8.76
C SER A 431 -8.55 1.54 -8.99
N GLY A 432 -7.33 1.71 -8.51
CA GLY A 432 -6.16 1.00 -8.96
C GLY A 432 -4.93 1.56 -8.27
N PHE A 433 -3.76 1.21 -8.77
CA PHE A 433 -2.47 1.62 -8.21
C PHE A 433 -1.61 2.32 -9.26
N SER A 434 -0.60 3.07 -8.83
CA SER A 434 0.41 3.75 -9.66
C SER A 434 -0.18 4.59 -10.80
N GLY A 435 -1.35 5.17 -10.58
CA GLY A 435 -2.03 6.06 -11.52
C GLY A 435 -1.47 7.47 -11.54
N LYS A 436 -1.94 8.28 -12.47
CA LYS A 436 -1.62 9.71 -12.51
C LYS A 436 -2.54 10.52 -11.61
N PHE A 437 -2.23 11.80 -11.46
CA PHE A 437 -3.11 12.79 -10.82
C PHE A 437 -3.67 13.76 -11.86
N TYR A 438 -4.78 14.40 -11.50
CA TYR A 438 -5.28 15.57 -12.22
C TYR A 438 -5.49 16.72 -11.22
N PRO A 439 -4.80 17.87 -11.39
CA PRO A 439 -3.70 18.11 -12.34
C PRO A 439 -2.52 17.13 -12.15
N GLU A 440 -1.73 16.91 -13.20
CA GLU A 440 -0.56 16.03 -13.12
C GLU A 440 0.51 16.63 -12.19
N LYS A 441 1.15 15.77 -11.39
CA LYS A 441 2.34 16.12 -10.62
C LYS A 441 3.54 16.31 -11.53
N ARG A 442 4.43 17.26 -11.19
CA ARG A 442 5.71 17.45 -11.88
C ARG A 442 6.80 16.54 -11.34
N HIS A 443 6.77 16.28 -10.04
CA HIS A 443 7.80 15.50 -9.36
C HIS A 443 7.32 14.09 -9.02
N PRO A 444 8.24 13.11 -8.87
CA PRO A 444 7.88 11.77 -8.48
C PRO A 444 7.06 11.75 -7.19
N ARG A 445 6.05 10.88 -7.15
CA ARG A 445 5.15 10.72 -6.00
C ARG A 445 5.88 10.23 -4.75
N SER A 446 5.42 10.66 -3.58
CA SER A 446 5.85 10.12 -2.29
C SER A 446 5.40 8.67 -2.11
N GLU A 447 4.14 8.39 -2.44
CA GLU A 447 3.60 7.03 -2.52
C GLU A 447 3.33 6.67 -3.99
N THR A 448 4.07 5.69 -4.54
CA THR A 448 4.02 5.34 -5.97
C THR A 448 2.97 4.29 -6.28
N VAL A 449 2.31 3.71 -5.29
CA VAL A 449 1.35 2.62 -5.47
C VAL A 449 -0.06 3.10 -5.17
N ASP A 450 -0.42 3.41 -3.94
CA ASP A 450 -1.75 3.94 -3.60
C ASP A 450 -1.73 5.47 -3.41
N PHE A 451 -2.90 6.03 -3.13
CA PHE A 451 -3.04 7.44 -2.75
C PHE A 451 -4.07 7.55 -1.63
N GLN A 452 -3.61 7.54 -0.38
CA GLN A 452 -4.50 7.63 0.79
C GLN A 452 -4.12 8.77 1.75
N ARG A 453 -2.83 9.14 1.78
CA ARG A 453 -2.26 10.17 2.67
C ARG A 453 -2.22 11.57 2.06
N GLY A 454 -2.43 11.69 0.74
CA GLY A 454 -2.18 12.92 0.01
C GLY A 454 -0.78 12.97 -0.61
N GLU A 455 -0.55 14.00 -1.41
CA GLU A 455 0.71 14.27 -2.09
C GLU A 455 0.99 15.77 -2.04
N VAL A 456 2.27 16.15 -1.95
CA VAL A 456 2.70 17.55 -1.84
C VAL A 456 3.90 17.79 -2.75
N GLU A 457 3.90 18.88 -3.49
CA GLU A 457 5.08 19.35 -4.20
C GLU A 457 5.18 20.87 -4.19
N SER A 458 6.38 21.39 -4.43
CA SER A 458 6.62 22.79 -4.74
C SER A 458 6.86 22.95 -6.25
N ASP A 459 7.27 24.13 -6.71
CA ASP A 459 7.71 24.30 -8.10
C ASP A 459 9.05 23.60 -8.40
N ARG A 460 9.77 23.20 -7.37
CA ARG A 460 11.16 22.74 -7.45
C ARG A 460 11.37 21.29 -7.02
N TRP A 461 10.59 20.76 -6.08
CA TRP A 461 10.72 19.38 -5.61
C TRP A 461 9.42 18.77 -5.04
N ASN A 462 9.41 17.44 -4.93
CA ASN A 462 8.42 16.69 -4.16
C ASN A 462 8.71 16.77 -2.66
N LEU A 463 7.68 16.90 -1.82
CA LEU A 463 7.84 16.83 -0.37
C LEU A 463 7.45 15.45 0.16
N TYR A 464 8.37 14.80 0.87
CA TYR A 464 8.15 13.48 1.45
C TYR A 464 7.45 13.53 2.82
N PHE A 465 6.99 12.38 3.33
CA PHE A 465 6.13 12.27 4.51
C PHE A 465 6.77 12.72 5.83
N ASP A 466 8.07 12.98 5.87
CA ASP A 466 8.75 13.62 7.01
C ASP A 466 8.61 15.16 7.01
N GLN A 467 8.24 15.74 5.86
CA GLN A 467 8.11 17.20 5.68
C GLN A 467 6.67 17.70 5.84
N TRP A 468 5.71 16.80 6.03
CA TRP A 468 4.31 17.13 6.24
C TRP A 468 3.58 16.01 6.96
N LYS A 469 2.40 16.33 7.50
CA LYS A 469 1.54 15.37 8.20
C LYS A 469 0.10 15.51 7.78
N TYR A 470 -0.71 14.48 8.04
CA TYR A 470 -2.15 14.52 7.80
C TYR A 470 -2.95 14.11 9.03
N LYS A 471 -4.23 14.44 9.02
CA LYS A 471 -5.22 14.00 10.00
C LYS A 471 -6.56 13.75 9.31
N MET A 472 -7.15 12.59 9.56
CA MET A 472 -8.50 12.22 9.14
C MET A 472 -9.40 12.14 10.38
N GLU A 473 -10.49 12.89 10.37
CA GLU A 473 -11.53 12.85 11.41
C GLU A 473 -12.87 12.50 10.77
N LEU A 474 -13.62 11.60 11.40
CA LEU A 474 -14.91 11.13 10.89
C LEU A 474 -16.00 11.30 11.95
N SER A 475 -17.18 11.72 11.51
CA SER A 475 -18.42 11.65 12.28
C SER A 475 -19.43 10.78 11.53
N TYR A 476 -20.18 9.97 12.28
CA TYR A 476 -21.15 9.01 11.77
C TYR A 476 -22.56 9.59 11.96
N GLN A 477 -23.41 9.48 10.92
CA GLN A 477 -24.78 9.98 10.93
C GLN A 477 -25.80 8.88 11.21
#